data_AF-A0A6I1QIZ8-F1
#
_entry.id   AF-A0A6I1QIZ8-F1
#
_cell.length_a   1.000
_cell.length_b   1.000
_cell.length_c   1.000
_cell.angle_alpha   90.00
_cell.angle_beta   90.00
_cell.angle_gamma   90.00
#
_symmetry.space_group_name_H-M   'P 1'
#
loop_
_entity.id
_entity.type
_entity.pdbx_description
1 polymer ?
#
loop_
_entity_poly.entity_id
_entity_poly.type
_entity_poly.pdbx_seq_one_letter_code
_entity_poly.pdbx_strand_id
1 'polypeptide(L)'
;MGGYVAFVLLVILAVSIRGIEVSGWDQAAEAVRWYALFIGVHVGWSVLPLHVTHGQTRREFMAQVAMFVATFAAALGLMVAITFVAEAGLYNLAGWPQEVEDHQLYRSALEFHLVFLQSWLLVALWCAGGLFIAATWYRSDGLGGLALGLGIVVSGISGISFSTDWGPFGSVYEHLTGDQSVSYPVGVALHLGLIALMLGLTWLAVRSVPIRNKGA
;
A
#
# COMPACT_ATOMS: atom_id res chain seq x y z
N MET A 1 8.33 20.86 19.31
CA MET A 1 8.99 19.57 19.60
C MET A 1 8.59 19.04 20.98
N GLY A 2 8.88 19.73 22.09
CA GLY A 2 8.59 19.22 23.46
C GLY A 2 7.12 18.88 23.75
N GLY A 3 6.17 19.72 23.30
CA GLY A 3 4.74 19.45 23.50
C GLY A 3 4.20 18.23 22.72
N TYR A 4 4.74 17.97 21.54
CA TYR A 4 4.39 16.79 20.73
C TYR A 4 4.88 15.51 21.40
N VAL A 5 6.13 15.50 21.88
CA VAL A 5 6.70 14.35 22.60
C VAL A 5 5.93 14.09 23.90
N ALA A 6 5.60 15.14 24.66
CA ALA A 6 4.80 14.99 25.88
C ALA A 6 3.39 14.44 25.60
N PHE A 7 2.76 14.90 24.52
CA PHE A 7 1.45 14.40 24.09
C PHE A 7 1.51 12.92 23.68
N VAL A 8 2.49 12.53 22.86
CA VAL A 8 2.69 11.13 22.44
C VAL A 8 2.95 10.24 23.66
N LEU A 9 3.81 10.67 24.59
CA LEU A 9 4.08 9.93 25.82
C LEU A 9 2.85 9.81 26.72
N LEU A 10 2.02 10.85 26.82
CA LEU A 10 0.77 10.81 27.57
C LEU A 10 -0.25 9.86 26.95
N VAL A 11 -0.35 9.82 25.61
CA VAL A 11 -1.21 8.87 24.89
C VAL A 11 -0.73 7.44 25.12
N ILE A 12 0.57 7.19 24.98
CA ILE A 12 1.17 5.86 25.24
C ILE A 12 0.91 5.43 26.70
N LEU A 13 1.13 6.33 27.66
CA LEU A 13 0.90 6.04 29.07
C LEU A 13 -0.58 5.75 29.34
N ALA A 14 -1.49 6.58 28.82
CA ALA A 14 -2.94 6.42 29.02
C ALA A 14 -3.48 5.12 28.39
N VAL A 15 -2.94 4.72 27.23
CA VAL A 15 -3.30 3.47 26.55
C VAL A 15 -2.71 2.25 27.29
N SER A 16 -1.51 2.37 27.86
CA SER A 16 -0.87 1.28 28.63
C SER A 16 -1.62 0.87 29.91
N ILE A 17 -2.44 1.76 30.49
CA ILE A 17 -3.21 1.46 31.72
C ILE A 17 -4.43 0.59 31.43
N ARG A 18 -4.86 0.45 30.17
CA ARG A 18 -6.10 -0.23 29.79
C ARG A 18 -5.95 -1.69 29.38
N GLY A 19 -4.73 -2.25 29.39
CA GLY A 19 -4.46 -3.53 28.76
C GLY A 19 -4.49 -3.36 27.24
N ILE A 20 -3.34 -3.47 26.59
CA ILE A 20 -3.25 -3.33 25.14
C ILE A 20 -3.32 -4.73 24.56
N GLU A 21 -4.50 -5.11 24.06
CA GLU A 21 -4.70 -6.38 23.37
C GLU A 21 -4.42 -6.25 21.86
N VAL A 22 -4.61 -5.05 21.29
CA VAL A 22 -4.46 -4.77 19.85
C VAL A 22 -3.06 -4.24 19.50
N SER A 23 -2.45 -4.73 18.41
CA SER A 23 -1.21 -4.18 17.87
C SER A 23 -1.38 -2.71 17.45
N GLY A 24 -0.53 -1.84 17.97
CA GLY A 24 -0.50 -0.43 17.55
C GLY A 24 0.01 -0.28 16.11
N TRP A 25 0.84 -1.23 15.66
CA TRP A 25 1.38 -1.24 14.30
C TRP A 25 0.39 -1.71 13.25
N ASP A 26 -0.56 -2.60 13.57
CA ASP A 26 -1.63 -2.96 12.62
C ASP A 26 -2.41 -1.70 12.18
N GLN A 27 -2.72 -0.80 13.12
CA GLN A 27 -3.37 0.48 12.82
C GLN A 27 -2.44 1.46 12.09
N ALA A 28 -1.17 1.55 12.51
CA ALA A 28 -0.21 2.44 11.87
C ALA A 28 0.18 1.99 10.45
N ALA A 29 0.07 0.69 10.15
CA ALA A 29 0.37 0.13 8.83
C ALA A 29 -0.58 0.67 7.74
N GLU A 30 -1.79 1.12 8.09
CA GLU A 30 -2.68 1.82 7.15
C GLU A 30 -2.05 3.12 6.64
N ALA A 31 -1.41 3.90 7.53
CA ALA A 31 -0.75 5.14 7.15
C ALA A 31 0.39 4.91 6.15
N VAL A 32 1.08 3.76 6.25
CA VAL A 32 2.13 3.36 5.30
C VAL A 32 1.55 3.15 3.90
N ARG A 33 0.34 2.57 3.79
CA ARG A 33 -0.34 2.35 2.50
C ARG A 33 -0.71 3.69 1.84
N TRP A 34 -1.31 4.61 2.60
CA TRP A 34 -1.62 5.95 2.12
C TRP A 34 -0.38 6.73 1.69
N TYR A 35 0.69 6.66 2.50
CA TYR A 35 1.97 7.25 2.14
C TYR A 35 2.51 6.69 0.81
N ALA A 36 2.47 5.37 0.63
CA ALA A 36 2.91 4.73 -0.60
C ALA A 36 2.10 5.19 -1.83
N LEU A 37 0.78 5.34 -1.69
CA LEU A 37 -0.06 5.90 -2.74
C LEU A 37 0.35 7.32 -3.10
N PHE A 38 0.56 8.19 -2.12
CA PHE A 38 0.99 9.58 -2.40
C PHE A 38 2.39 9.65 -3.03
N ILE A 39 3.30 8.76 -2.65
CA ILE A 39 4.60 8.63 -3.32
C ILE A 39 4.42 8.18 -4.78
N GLY A 40 3.55 7.21 -5.04
CA GLY A 40 3.18 6.81 -6.40
C GLY A 40 2.64 7.98 -7.22
N VAL A 41 1.71 8.74 -6.64
CA VAL A 41 1.17 9.96 -7.27
C VAL A 41 2.26 10.98 -7.55
N HIS A 42 3.14 11.24 -6.58
CA HIS A 42 4.24 12.19 -6.72
C HIS A 42 5.19 11.80 -7.85
N VAL A 43 5.57 10.53 -7.94
CA VAL A 43 6.40 10.00 -9.03
C VAL A 43 5.68 10.16 -10.37
N GLY A 44 4.42 9.75 -10.47
CA GLY A 44 3.66 9.87 -11.71
C GLY A 44 3.44 11.31 -12.16
N TRP A 45 3.24 12.24 -11.24
CA TRP A 45 2.93 13.63 -11.56
C TRP A 45 4.18 14.49 -11.78
N SER A 46 5.21 14.31 -10.96
CA SER A 46 6.39 15.19 -10.95
C SER A 46 7.53 14.64 -11.80
N VAL A 47 7.73 13.32 -11.79
CA VAL A 47 8.89 12.68 -12.42
C VAL A 47 8.62 12.35 -13.90
N LEU A 48 7.38 11.99 -14.25
CA LEU A 48 6.97 11.73 -15.63
C LEU A 48 7.29 12.91 -16.59
N PRO A 49 6.91 14.17 -16.29
CA PRO A 49 7.20 15.29 -17.21
C PRO A 49 8.70 15.58 -17.31
N LEU A 50 9.46 15.40 -16.22
CA LEU A 50 10.91 15.53 -16.21
C LEU A 50 11.56 14.51 -17.15
N HIS A 51 11.14 13.25 -17.13
CA HIS A 51 11.73 12.22 -18.00
C HIS A 51 11.39 12.45 -19.48
N VAL A 52 10.18 12.95 -19.77
CA VAL A 52 9.79 13.35 -21.13
C VAL A 52 10.62 14.53 -21.64
N THR A 53 10.89 15.53 -20.80
CA THR A 53 11.69 16.71 -21.20
C THR A 53 13.17 16.40 -21.40
N HIS A 54 13.70 15.40 -20.68
CA HIS A 54 15.07 14.92 -20.85
C HIS A 54 15.26 13.94 -22.03
N GLY A 55 14.22 13.69 -22.83
CA GLY A 55 14.31 12.86 -24.03
C GLY A 55 14.41 11.35 -23.76
N GLN A 56 14.11 10.90 -22.54
CA GLN A 56 14.14 9.47 -22.24
C GLN A 56 12.99 8.72 -22.92
N THR A 57 13.25 7.46 -23.26
CA THR A 57 12.22 6.62 -23.86
C THR A 57 11.16 6.23 -22.82
N ARG A 58 9.89 6.19 -23.23
CA ARG A 58 8.78 5.80 -22.35
C ARG A 58 8.96 4.40 -21.74
N ARG A 59 9.57 3.49 -22.50
CA ARG A 59 9.84 2.11 -22.06
C ARG A 59 10.88 2.09 -20.95
N GLU A 60 11.93 2.89 -21.09
CA GLU A 60 12.98 3.02 -20.08
C GLU A 60 12.45 3.67 -18.80
N PHE A 61 11.65 4.73 -18.92
CA PHE A 61 10.93 5.31 -17.79
C PHE A 61 10.08 4.27 -17.05
N MET A 62 9.26 3.49 -17.76
CA MET A 62 8.44 2.46 -17.10
C MET A 62 9.26 1.36 -16.45
N ALA A 63 10.40 0.96 -17.03
CA ALA A 63 11.29 0.01 -16.40
C ALA A 63 11.86 0.57 -15.09
N GLN A 64 12.31 1.83 -15.09
CA GLN A 64 12.81 2.52 -13.90
C GLN A 64 11.74 2.67 -12.83
N VAL A 65 10.51 3.01 -13.23
CA VAL A 65 9.39 3.15 -12.30
C VAL A 65 8.95 1.80 -11.72
N ALA A 66 8.93 0.73 -12.52
CA ALA A 66 8.64 -0.60 -12.00
C ALA A 66 9.71 -1.06 -10.98
N MET A 67 10.99 -0.82 -11.28
CA MET A 67 12.09 -1.08 -10.33
C MET A 67 11.96 -0.21 -9.08
N PHE A 68 11.60 1.07 -9.22
CA PHE A 68 11.35 1.97 -8.10
C PHE A 68 10.22 1.43 -7.22
N VAL A 69 9.06 1.08 -7.78
CA VAL A 69 7.92 0.54 -7.00
C VAL A 69 8.35 -0.71 -6.24
N ALA A 70 9.04 -1.65 -6.88
CA ALA A 70 9.48 -2.89 -6.25
C ALA A 70 10.51 -2.65 -5.12
N THR A 71 11.48 -1.77 -5.34
CA THR A 71 12.54 -1.47 -4.36
C THR A 71 12.05 -0.60 -3.21
N PHE A 72 11.20 0.40 -3.50
CA PHE A 72 10.53 1.22 -2.51
C PHE A 72 9.61 0.37 -1.61
N ALA A 73 8.83 -0.53 -2.21
CA ALA A 73 8.02 -1.47 -1.46
C ALA A 73 8.87 -2.43 -0.62
N ALA A 74 10.03 -2.85 -1.10
CA ALA A 74 10.97 -3.66 -0.31
C ALA A 74 11.53 -2.88 0.87
N ALA A 75 11.93 -1.63 0.69
CA ALA A 75 12.43 -0.79 1.77
C ALA A 75 11.38 -0.55 2.87
N LEU A 76 10.16 -0.14 2.49
CA LEU A 76 9.08 0.07 3.45
C LEU A 76 8.57 -1.24 4.06
N GLY A 77 8.41 -2.29 3.26
CA GLY A 77 8.00 -3.60 3.77
C GLY A 77 8.99 -4.17 4.78
N LEU A 78 10.30 -3.95 4.54
CA LEU A 78 11.35 -4.33 5.49
C LEU A 78 11.27 -3.50 6.77
N MET A 79 11.06 -2.20 6.65
CA MET A 79 10.87 -1.31 7.80
C MET A 79 9.69 -1.77 8.66
N VAL A 80 8.55 -2.09 8.04
CA VAL A 80 7.36 -2.61 8.74
C VAL A 80 7.66 -3.95 9.42
N ALA A 81 8.29 -4.88 8.71
CA ALA A 81 8.64 -6.18 9.29
C ALA A 81 9.59 -6.05 10.50
N ILE A 82 10.56 -5.14 10.43
CA ILE A 82 11.46 -4.85 11.57
C ILE A 82 10.68 -4.26 12.74
N THR A 83 9.73 -3.35 12.50
CA THR A 83 8.94 -2.75 13.57
C THR A 83 8.01 -3.75 14.25
N PHE A 84 7.44 -4.72 13.52
CA PHE A 84 6.66 -5.81 14.12
C PHE A 84 7.50 -6.70 15.04
N VAL A 85 8.74 -7.02 14.65
CA VAL A 85 9.66 -7.78 15.50
C VAL A 85 10.05 -6.97 16.74
N ALA A 86 10.29 -5.66 16.59
CA ALA A 86 10.58 -4.78 17.73
C ALA A 86 9.37 -4.68 18.68
N GLU A 87 8.15 -4.59 18.16
CA GLU A 87 6.91 -4.59 18.94
C GLU A 87 6.76 -5.91 19.71
N ALA A 88 6.94 -7.05 19.03
CA ALA A 88 6.88 -8.36 19.67
C ALA A 88 7.87 -8.49 20.84
N GLY A 89 9.09 -7.97 20.67
CA GLY A 89 10.09 -7.92 21.73
C GLY A 89 9.65 -7.06 22.92
N LEU A 90 9.07 -5.88 22.66
CA LEU A 90 8.58 -4.97 23.70
C LEU A 90 7.40 -5.59 24.48
N TYR A 91 6.44 -6.19 23.77
CA TYR A 91 5.28 -6.85 24.39
C TYR A 91 5.72 -8.02 25.27
N ASN A 92 6.68 -8.83 24.80
CA ASN A 92 7.24 -9.93 25.59
C ASN A 92 7.94 -9.42 26.86
N LEU A 93 8.73 -8.34 26.77
CA LEU A 93 9.36 -7.72 27.94
C LEU A 93 8.35 -7.12 28.94
N ALA A 94 7.23 -6.61 28.45
CA ALA A 94 6.15 -6.05 29.27
C ALA A 94 5.18 -7.12 29.82
N GLY A 95 5.29 -8.37 29.37
CA GLY A 95 4.36 -9.44 29.72
C GLY A 95 2.95 -9.26 29.12
N TRP A 96 2.82 -8.50 28.04
CA TRP A 96 1.55 -8.26 27.35
C TRP A 96 1.32 -9.29 26.24
N PRO A 97 0.08 -9.79 26.06
CA PRO A 97 -0.27 -10.55 24.88
C PRO A 97 -0.18 -9.64 23.65
N GLN A 98 0.46 -10.12 22.59
CA GLN A 98 0.42 -9.47 21.28
C GLN A 98 -0.59 -10.24 20.43
N GLU A 99 -1.80 -9.70 20.27
CA GLU A 99 -2.74 -10.21 19.27
C GLU A 99 -2.40 -9.58 17.92
N VAL A 100 -2.28 -10.44 16.92
CA VAL A 100 -2.19 -10.05 15.52
C VAL A 100 -3.59 -10.17 14.94
N GLU A 101 -3.99 -9.21 14.12
CA GLU A 101 -5.31 -9.22 13.48
C GLU A 101 -5.56 -10.54 12.70
N ASP A 102 -6.77 -11.09 12.82
CA ASP A 102 -7.17 -12.26 12.02
C ASP A 102 -7.13 -11.92 10.51
N HIS A 103 -6.96 -12.93 9.66
CA HIS A 103 -6.92 -12.83 8.19
C HIS A 103 -5.68 -12.17 7.57
N GLN A 104 -4.59 -12.08 8.33
CA GLN A 104 -3.27 -11.76 7.78
C GLN A 104 -2.57 -13.00 7.20
N LEU A 105 -1.57 -12.77 6.34
CA LEU A 105 -0.73 -13.83 5.76
C LEU A 105 0.12 -14.53 6.82
N TYR A 106 0.36 -13.87 7.95
CA TYR A 106 1.10 -14.36 9.10
C TYR A 106 0.19 -14.59 10.29
N ARG A 107 0.61 -15.48 11.19
CA ARG A 107 -0.09 -15.77 12.46
C ARG A 107 0.65 -15.23 13.69
N SER A 108 1.85 -14.72 13.48
CA SER A 108 2.70 -14.18 14.52
C SER A 108 3.57 -13.06 13.94
N ALA A 109 3.79 -12.00 14.71
CA ALA A 109 4.72 -10.93 14.37
C ALA A 109 6.16 -11.41 14.16
N LEU A 110 6.51 -12.62 14.63
CA LEU A 110 7.83 -13.24 14.44
C LEU A 110 7.98 -13.96 13.09
N GLU A 111 6.89 -14.14 12.32
CA GLU A 111 6.94 -14.69 10.96
C GLU A 111 7.41 -13.62 9.96
N PHE A 112 8.62 -13.10 10.20
CA PHE A 112 9.19 -11.94 9.53
C PHE A 112 9.05 -11.96 8.01
N HIS A 113 9.27 -13.12 7.39
CA HIS A 113 9.19 -13.29 5.94
C HIS A 113 7.76 -13.09 5.39
N LEU A 114 6.73 -13.49 6.15
CA LEU A 114 5.32 -13.31 5.76
C LEU A 114 4.85 -11.90 6.05
N VAL A 115 5.27 -11.29 7.17
CA VAL A 115 5.03 -9.87 7.46
C VAL A 115 5.64 -9.00 6.36
N PHE A 116 6.89 -9.28 6.00
CA PHE A 116 7.59 -8.61 4.91
C PHE A 116 6.86 -8.79 3.58
N LEU A 117 6.47 -10.01 3.22
CA LEU A 117 5.81 -10.30 1.95
C LEU A 117 4.46 -9.58 1.85
N GLN A 118 3.61 -9.66 2.87
CA GLN A 118 2.33 -8.95 2.90
C GLN A 118 2.54 -7.43 2.80
N SER A 119 3.46 -6.88 3.58
CA SER A 119 3.78 -5.45 3.55
C SER A 119 4.30 -5.00 2.19
N TRP A 120 5.18 -5.80 1.59
CA TRP A 120 5.71 -5.55 0.24
C TRP A 120 4.59 -5.52 -0.80
N LEU A 121 3.68 -6.51 -0.79
CA LEU A 121 2.55 -6.59 -1.71
C LEU A 121 1.62 -5.38 -1.57
N LEU A 122 1.27 -5.00 -0.35
CA LEU A 122 0.38 -3.87 -0.08
C LEU A 122 1.03 -2.55 -0.50
N VAL A 123 2.28 -2.29 -0.09
CA VAL A 123 2.99 -1.06 -0.46
C VAL A 123 3.18 -0.95 -1.97
N ALA A 124 3.56 -2.05 -2.63
CA ALA A 124 3.73 -2.07 -4.08
C ALA A 124 2.41 -1.78 -4.81
N LEU A 125 1.31 -2.38 -4.36
CA LEU A 125 -0.01 -2.19 -4.96
C LEU A 125 -0.48 -0.73 -4.83
N TRP A 126 -0.39 -0.16 -3.63
CA TRP A 126 -0.81 1.22 -3.37
C TRP A 126 0.06 2.23 -4.12
N CYS A 127 1.38 2.00 -4.17
CA CYS A 127 2.30 2.84 -4.95
C CYS A 127 2.02 2.75 -6.45
N ALA A 128 1.76 1.55 -6.99
CA ALA A 128 1.39 1.36 -8.40
C ALA A 128 0.03 1.99 -8.72
N GLY A 129 -0.94 1.91 -7.80
CA GLY A 129 -2.24 2.56 -7.93
C GLY A 129 -2.13 4.10 -7.98
N GLY A 130 -1.36 4.69 -7.06
CA GLY A 130 -1.09 6.13 -7.06
C GLY A 130 -0.41 6.60 -8.35
N LEU A 131 0.56 5.84 -8.84
CA LEU A 131 1.22 6.08 -10.12
C LEU A 131 0.24 6.06 -11.30
N PHE A 132 -0.64 5.05 -11.36
CA PHE A 132 -1.67 4.93 -12.38
C PHE A 132 -2.65 6.11 -12.37
N ILE A 133 -3.12 6.51 -11.18
CA ILE A 133 -3.99 7.68 -10.99
C ILE A 133 -3.30 8.94 -11.52
N ALA A 134 -2.05 9.20 -11.14
CA ALA A 134 -1.33 10.36 -11.62
C ALA A 134 -1.09 10.36 -13.14
N ALA A 135 -0.71 9.22 -13.71
CA ALA A 135 -0.45 9.08 -15.13
C ALA A 135 -1.71 9.30 -15.99
N THR A 136 -2.87 8.85 -15.51
CA THR A 136 -4.15 9.06 -16.18
C THR A 136 -4.66 10.49 -16.03
N TRP A 137 -4.49 11.10 -14.84
CA TRP A 137 -4.83 12.50 -14.61
C TRP A 137 -4.03 13.45 -15.48
N TYR A 138 -2.75 13.17 -15.67
CA TYR A 138 -1.89 13.94 -16.57
C TYR A 138 -2.42 13.94 -18.02
N ARG A 139 -3.12 12.88 -18.43
CA ARG A 139 -3.69 12.72 -19.77
C ARG A 139 -5.04 13.42 -19.91
N SER A 140 -5.97 13.17 -18.99
CA SER A 140 -7.26 13.86 -18.94
C SER A 140 -7.94 13.70 -17.57
N ASP A 141 -8.69 14.73 -17.18
CA ASP A 141 -9.44 14.72 -15.92
C ASP A 141 -10.47 13.57 -15.86
N GLY A 142 -11.14 13.27 -16.98
CA GLY A 142 -12.12 12.19 -17.06
C GLY A 142 -11.49 10.79 -16.87
N LEU A 143 -10.31 10.54 -17.45
CA LEU A 143 -9.60 9.28 -17.23
C LEU A 143 -9.02 9.20 -15.81
N GLY A 144 -8.56 10.32 -15.26
CA GLY A 144 -8.15 10.41 -13.86
C GLY A 144 -9.28 10.07 -12.89
N GLY A 145 -10.49 10.61 -13.12
CA GLY A 145 -11.68 10.28 -12.32
C GLY A 145 -12.03 8.79 -12.38
N LEU A 146 -11.99 8.18 -13.57
CA LEU A 146 -12.19 6.73 -13.72
C LEU A 146 -11.08 5.91 -13.03
N ALA A 147 -9.83 6.39 -13.05
CA ALA A 147 -8.71 5.73 -12.39
C ALA A 147 -8.86 5.72 -10.86
N LEU A 148 -9.42 6.78 -10.26
CA LEU A 148 -9.78 6.78 -8.84
C LEU A 148 -10.83 5.72 -8.53
N GLY A 149 -11.89 5.64 -9.34
CA GLY A 149 -12.92 4.62 -9.18
C GLY A 149 -12.35 3.20 -9.25
N LEU A 150 -11.46 2.95 -10.22
CA LEU A 150 -10.75 1.67 -10.32
C LEU A 150 -9.83 1.43 -9.11
N GLY A 151 -9.14 2.46 -8.63
CA GLY A 151 -8.30 2.38 -7.43
C GLY A 151 -9.08 1.98 -6.18
N ILE A 152 -10.31 2.49 -6.02
CA ILE A 152 -11.22 2.10 -4.92
C ILE A 152 -11.59 0.62 -5.04
N VAL A 153 -11.97 0.16 -6.23
CA VAL A 153 -12.31 -1.26 -6.48
C VAL A 153 -11.12 -2.17 -6.17
N VAL A 154 -9.93 -1.81 -6.66
CA VAL A 154 -8.69 -2.57 -6.45
C VAL A 154 -8.33 -2.62 -4.96
N SER A 155 -8.51 -1.52 -4.24
CA SER A 155 -8.26 -1.44 -2.79
C SER A 155 -9.26 -2.29 -2.01
N GLY A 156 -10.54 -2.31 -2.41
CA GLY A 156 -11.55 -3.19 -1.81
C GLY A 156 -11.23 -4.68 -2.02
N ILE A 157 -10.79 -5.06 -3.22
CA ILE A 157 -10.34 -6.44 -3.53
C ILE A 157 -9.10 -6.83 -2.71
N SER A 158 -8.12 -5.92 -2.61
CA SER A 158 -6.94 -6.08 -1.75
C SER A 158 -7.35 -6.24 -0.29
N GLY A 159 -8.35 -5.48 0.14
CA GLY A 159 -8.96 -5.54 1.45
C GLY A 159 -9.44 -6.92 1.82
N ILE A 160 -10.32 -7.51 1.02
CA ILE A 160 -10.87 -8.88 1.19
C ILE A 160 -9.76 -9.95 1.31
N SER A 161 -8.55 -9.66 0.82
CA SER A 161 -7.46 -10.64 0.75
C SER A 161 -6.53 -10.66 1.96
N PHE A 162 -6.25 -9.50 2.59
CA PHE A 162 -5.28 -9.37 3.69
C PHE A 162 -5.78 -8.50 4.86
N SER A 163 -7.07 -8.17 4.93
CA SER A 163 -7.64 -7.40 6.04
C SER A 163 -9.13 -7.70 6.24
N THR A 164 -9.61 -7.60 7.47
CA THR A 164 -10.94 -8.07 7.82
C THR A 164 -12.06 -7.08 7.55
N ASP A 165 -11.77 -5.79 7.31
CA ASP A 165 -12.86 -4.82 7.27
C ASP A 165 -12.66 -3.66 6.28
N TRP A 166 -13.05 -3.90 5.02
CA TRP A 166 -13.25 -2.85 4.00
C TRP A 166 -14.73 -2.51 3.81
N GLY A 167 -15.58 -2.83 4.80
CA GLY A 167 -17.01 -2.54 4.76
C GLY A 167 -17.74 -3.27 3.62
N PRO A 168 -18.43 -2.55 2.70
CA PRO A 168 -19.35 -3.16 1.75
C PRO A 168 -18.70 -4.20 0.82
N PHE A 169 -17.41 -4.08 0.51
CA PHE A 169 -16.71 -5.07 -0.30
C PHE A 169 -16.58 -6.42 0.40
N GLY A 170 -16.24 -6.40 1.70
CA GLY A 170 -16.20 -7.60 2.54
C GLY A 170 -17.57 -8.24 2.67
N SER A 171 -18.60 -7.46 2.99
CA SER A 171 -19.97 -7.96 3.13
C SER A 171 -20.52 -8.58 1.84
N VAL A 172 -20.24 -7.99 0.68
CA VAL A 172 -20.65 -8.55 -0.62
C VAL A 172 -19.92 -9.86 -0.90
N TYR A 173 -18.62 -9.95 -0.59
CA TYR A 173 -17.85 -11.17 -0.78
C TYR A 173 -18.34 -12.31 0.12
N GLU A 174 -18.55 -12.02 1.42
CA GLU A 174 -19.09 -12.97 2.38
C GLU A 174 -20.48 -13.45 1.96
N HIS A 175 -21.35 -12.56 1.49
CA HIS A 175 -22.67 -12.92 0.99
C HIS A 175 -22.63 -13.83 -0.24
N LEU A 176 -21.65 -13.65 -1.13
CA LEU A 176 -21.53 -14.42 -2.38
C LEU A 176 -20.83 -15.76 -2.20
N THR A 177 -19.86 -15.84 -1.29
CA THR A 177 -18.98 -17.01 -1.15
C THR A 177 -19.22 -17.82 0.12
N GLY A 178 -19.78 -17.20 1.16
CA GLY A 178 -19.88 -17.78 2.50
C GLY A 178 -18.57 -17.70 3.31
N ASP A 179 -17.50 -17.17 2.72
CA ASP A 179 -16.17 -17.04 3.33
C ASP A 179 -15.86 -15.57 3.65
N GLN A 180 -15.09 -15.33 4.71
CA GLN A 180 -14.70 -13.97 5.14
C GLN A 180 -13.42 -13.47 4.46
N SER A 181 -12.60 -14.37 3.90
CA SER A 181 -11.35 -14.02 3.22
C SER A 181 -10.95 -15.07 2.20
N VAL A 182 -10.19 -14.67 1.17
CA VAL A 182 -9.59 -15.62 0.22
C VAL A 182 -8.47 -16.44 0.88
N SER A 183 -8.15 -17.60 0.32
CA SER A 183 -6.99 -18.38 0.77
C SER A 183 -5.67 -17.63 0.52
N TYR A 184 -4.68 -17.84 1.39
CA TYR A 184 -3.40 -17.12 1.33
C TYR A 184 -2.67 -17.19 -0.03
N PRO A 185 -2.56 -18.35 -0.70
CA PRO A 185 -1.93 -18.41 -2.01
C PRO A 185 -2.69 -17.60 -3.07
N VAL A 186 -4.02 -17.59 -2.97
CA VAL A 186 -4.88 -16.78 -3.86
C VAL A 186 -4.70 -15.30 -3.56
N GLY A 187 -4.63 -14.89 -2.29
CA GLY A 187 -4.39 -13.50 -1.91
C GLY A 187 -3.05 -12.95 -2.42
N VAL A 188 -1.98 -13.74 -2.33
CA VAL A 188 -0.66 -13.39 -2.90
C VAL A 188 -0.73 -13.26 -4.43
N ALA A 189 -1.29 -14.27 -5.10
CA ALA A 189 -1.42 -14.26 -6.56
C ALA A 189 -2.27 -13.09 -7.05
N LEU A 190 -3.35 -12.77 -6.33
CA LEU A 190 -4.23 -11.66 -6.62
C LEU A 190 -3.49 -10.33 -6.51
N HIS A 191 -2.72 -10.10 -5.45
CA HIS A 191 -1.94 -8.87 -5.29
C HIS A 191 -0.89 -8.70 -6.40
N LEU A 192 -0.16 -9.77 -6.74
CA LEU A 192 0.77 -9.74 -7.88
C LEU A 192 0.05 -9.39 -9.19
N GLY A 193 -1.13 -9.98 -9.41
CA GLY A 193 -1.98 -9.67 -10.55
C GLY A 193 -2.46 -8.22 -10.58
N LEU A 194 -2.89 -7.67 -9.44
CA LEU A 194 -3.34 -6.29 -9.31
C LEU A 194 -2.18 -5.29 -9.49
N ILE A 195 -0.99 -5.58 -8.95
CA ILE A 195 0.22 -4.77 -9.18
C ILE A 195 0.55 -4.75 -10.67
N ALA A 196 0.60 -5.92 -11.31
CA ALA A 196 0.86 -6.03 -12.75
C ALA A 196 -0.21 -5.31 -13.58
N LEU A 197 -1.48 -5.39 -13.18
CA LEU A 197 -2.57 -4.67 -13.80
C LEU A 197 -2.36 -3.15 -13.69
N MET A 198 -2.10 -2.62 -12.49
CA MET A 198 -1.89 -1.18 -12.29
C MET A 198 -0.69 -0.65 -13.06
N LEU A 199 0.44 -1.37 -13.05
CA LEU A 199 1.63 -1.01 -13.84
C LEU A 199 1.36 -1.11 -15.35
N GLY A 200 0.63 -2.13 -15.78
CA GLY A 200 0.21 -2.31 -17.17
C GLY A 200 -0.70 -1.18 -17.65
N LEU A 201 -1.71 -0.81 -16.88
CA LEU A 201 -2.59 0.33 -17.17
C LEU A 201 -1.83 1.66 -17.15
N THR A 202 -0.88 1.82 -16.22
CA THR A 202 0.04 2.97 -16.21
C THR A 202 0.83 3.04 -17.51
N TRP A 203 1.38 1.93 -17.97
CA TRP A 203 2.07 1.88 -19.27
C TRP A 203 1.15 2.28 -20.42
N LEU A 204 -0.12 1.82 -20.43
CA LEU A 204 -1.09 2.23 -21.46
C LEU A 204 -1.36 3.74 -21.43
N ALA A 205 -1.43 4.33 -20.24
CA ALA A 205 -1.59 5.77 -20.06
C ALA A 205 -0.35 6.52 -20.57
N VAL A 206 0.85 6.11 -20.15
CA VAL A 206 2.13 6.76 -20.47
C VAL A 206 2.51 6.61 -21.94
N ARG A 207 2.36 5.40 -22.52
CA ARG A 207 2.78 5.10 -23.91
C ARG A 207 2.12 5.98 -24.96
N SER A 208 0.97 6.59 -24.62
CA SER A 208 0.13 7.35 -25.52
C SER A 208 0.07 8.84 -25.18
N VAL A 209 0.91 9.32 -24.25
CA VAL A 209 0.97 10.74 -23.85
C VAL A 209 1.43 11.60 -25.02
N PRO A 210 0.62 12.55 -25.52
CA PRO A 210 1.06 13.51 -26.51
C PRO A 210 2.14 14.41 -25.89
N ILE A 211 3.25 14.60 -26.60
CA ILE A 211 4.25 15.61 -26.22
C ILE A 211 3.59 16.96 -26.46
N ARG A 212 3.05 17.58 -25.40
CA ARG A 212 2.55 18.95 -25.47
C ARG A 212 3.74 19.87 -25.64
N ASN A 213 4.00 20.30 -26.87
CA ASN A 213 4.74 21.54 -27.07
C ASN A 213 3.89 22.67 -26.48
N LYS A 214 4.40 23.32 -25.43
CA LYS A 214 3.86 24.62 -25.02
C LYS A 214 4.21 25.62 -26.12
N GLY A 215 3.32 25.71 -27.10
CA GLY A 215 3.46 26.50 -28.31
C GLY A 215 2.11 26.62 -29.02
N ALA A 216 1.12 27.16 -28.30
CA ALA A 216 -0.09 27.78 -28.80
C ALA A 216 -0.67 28.65 -27.68
#